data_AF-A0AAE1RIR5-F1
#
_entry.id   AF-A0AAE1RIR5-F1
#
_cell.length_a   1.000
_cell.length_b   1.000
_cell.length_c   1.000
_cell.angle_alpha   90.00
_cell.angle_beta   90.00
_cell.angle_gamma   90.00
#
_symmetry.space_group_name_H-M   'P 1'
#
loop_
_entity.id
_entity.type
_entity.pdbx_description
1 polymer ?
#
loop_
_entity_poly.entity_id
_entity_poly.type
_entity_poly.pdbx_seq_one_letter_code
_entity_poly.pdbx_strand_id
1 'polypeptide(L)'
;MVNEDKVKKAFKFPIKHGKAWDLDEHDRRKLNFLYTLPLVSPYSDGSKLDLWTVEAEKFRVGLIHEFLSLTLEKRAYIHNIVEFKEEFCLTKHTYHMLLKQPRTFYLAGTEMNWSVFLKDAYGEDGVLLNKDPHVLFNEKLYRYADMIELKPSSDVYET
;
A
#
# COMPACT_ATOMS: atom_id res chain seq x y z
N MET A 1 -8.57 29.69 17.45
CA MET A 1 -8.34 29.13 16.11
C MET A 1 -7.02 28.38 16.13
N VAL A 2 -7.07 27.05 15.96
CA VAL A 2 -5.86 26.23 15.86
C VAL A 2 -5.18 26.57 14.53
N ASN A 3 -3.93 27.01 14.58
CA ASN A 3 -3.18 27.40 13.39
C ASN A 3 -2.70 26.13 12.67
N GLU A 4 -3.51 25.64 11.72
CA GLU A 4 -3.29 24.39 10.99
C GLU A 4 -1.91 24.35 10.32
N ASP A 5 -1.41 25.48 9.81
CA ASP A 5 -0.12 25.55 9.13
C ASP A 5 1.06 25.29 10.08
N LYS A 6 0.91 25.66 11.35
CA LYS A 6 1.90 25.39 12.39
C LYS A 6 1.91 23.90 12.77
N VAL A 7 0.74 23.26 12.80
CA VAL A 7 0.58 21.83 13.10
C VAL A 7 1.13 20.96 11.95
N LYS A 8 0.83 21.33 10.70
CA LYS A 8 1.34 20.66 9.49
C LYS A 8 2.87 20.69 9.37
N LYS A 9 3.53 21.74 9.87
CA LYS A 9 5.00 21.82 9.96
C LYS A 9 5.60 21.04 11.13
N ALA A 10 4.84 20.86 12.22
CA ALA A 10 5.30 20.18 13.42
C ALA A 10 5.25 18.65 13.29
N PHE A 11 4.23 18.11 12.60
CA PHE A 11 4.13 16.68 12.31
C PHE A 11 4.98 16.30 11.10
N LYS A 12 6.26 16.02 11.35
CA LYS A 12 7.08 15.23 10.42
C LYS A 12 6.94 13.77 10.83
N PHE A 13 6.47 12.91 9.93
CA PHE A 13 6.59 11.46 10.09
C PHE A 13 7.95 11.02 9.53
N PRO A 14 8.99 10.86 10.36
CA PRO A 14 10.24 10.28 9.89
C PRO A 14 10.00 8.82 9.53
N ILE A 15 9.95 8.52 8.25
CA ILE A 15 9.93 7.12 7.79
C ILE A 15 11.31 6.56 8.07
N LYS A 16 11.41 5.53 8.91
CA LYS A 16 12.70 4.90 9.22
C LYS A 16 13.27 4.28 7.95
N HIS A 17 14.50 4.67 7.60
CA HIS A 17 15.24 3.98 6.57
C HIS A 17 15.87 2.72 7.18
N GLY A 18 15.47 1.53 6.71
CA GLY A 18 16.24 0.31 6.94
C GLY A 18 17.67 0.49 6.43
N LYS A 19 18.65 0.06 7.24
CA LYS A 19 20.09 0.12 6.96
C LYS A 19 20.45 -0.71 5.71
N ALA A 20 20.31 -0.19 4.48
CA ALA A 20 20.98 -0.72 3.26
C ALA A 20 20.50 -0.05 1.95
N TRP A 21 20.28 1.26 1.92
CA TRP A 21 20.09 1.93 0.63
C TRP A 21 21.03 3.13 0.55
N ASP A 22 22.06 3.03 -0.28
CA ASP A 22 22.83 4.17 -0.76
C ASP A 22 21.91 5.00 -1.67
N LEU A 23 21.05 5.81 -1.05
CA LEU A 23 20.26 6.81 -1.76
C LEU A 23 21.24 7.81 -2.36
N ASP A 24 21.17 7.97 -3.68
CA ASP A 24 21.94 9.01 -4.35
C ASP A 24 21.54 10.39 -3.79
N GLU A 25 22.47 11.34 -3.82
CA GLU A 25 22.27 12.65 -3.20
C GLU A 25 21.06 13.39 -3.81
N HIS A 26 20.75 13.11 -5.07
CA HIS A 26 19.55 13.59 -5.74
C HIS A 26 18.26 13.05 -5.09
N ASP A 27 18.18 11.73 -4.88
CA ASP A 27 17.03 11.08 -4.26
C ASP A 27 16.85 11.52 -2.81
N ARG A 28 17.96 11.69 -2.10
CA ARG A 28 17.98 12.20 -0.73
C ARG A 28 17.45 13.63 -0.64
N ARG A 29 17.81 14.50 -1.59
CA ARG A 29 17.27 15.88 -1.68
C ARG A 29 15.79 15.88 -2.03
N LYS A 30 15.37 15.06 -2.99
CA LYS A 30 13.97 14.92 -3.38
C LYS A 30 13.11 14.42 -2.21
N LEU A 31 13.61 13.45 -1.47
CA LEU A 31 12.96 12.90 -0.28
C LEU A 31 12.89 13.93 0.86
N ASN A 32 13.98 14.67 1.11
CA ASN A 32 13.96 15.80 2.05
C ASN A 32 12.96 16.88 1.65
N PHE A 33 12.87 17.22 0.37
CA PHE A 33 11.88 18.16 -0.15
C PHE A 33 10.46 17.67 0.10
N LEU A 34 10.17 16.39 -0.14
CA LEU A 34 8.87 15.77 0.16
C LEU A 34 8.54 15.82 1.66
N TYR A 35 9.52 15.67 2.55
CA TYR A 35 9.34 15.83 4.00
C TYR A 35 9.16 17.29 4.45
N THR A 36 9.55 18.28 3.64
CA THR A 36 9.32 19.70 3.93
C THR A 36 7.95 20.20 3.50
N LEU A 37 7.27 19.51 2.59
CA LEU A 37 5.90 19.83 2.20
C LEU A 37 4.95 19.65 3.39
N PRO A 38 3.96 20.56 3.58
CA PRO A 38 3.00 20.46 4.66
C PRO A 38 2.37 19.07 4.67
N LEU A 39 2.36 18.42 5.84
CA LEU A 39 1.73 17.12 5.97
C LEU A 39 0.22 17.30 5.82
N VAL A 40 -0.32 16.92 4.67
CA VAL A 40 -1.77 16.80 4.51
C VAL A 40 -2.18 15.51 5.23
N SER A 41 -3.02 15.64 6.26
CA SER A 41 -3.54 14.46 6.94
C SER A 41 -4.43 13.66 5.97
N PRO A 42 -4.27 12.32 5.89
CA PRO A 42 -5.14 11.46 5.07
C PRO A 42 -6.63 11.57 5.42
N TYR A 43 -6.96 12.04 6.62
CA TYR A 43 -8.33 12.22 7.11
C TYR A 43 -8.88 13.64 6.87
N SER A 44 -8.09 14.52 6.28
CA SER A 44 -8.56 15.86 5.89
C SER A 44 -9.32 15.82 4.58
N ASP A 45 -10.19 16.81 4.37
CA ASP A 45 -10.93 16.98 3.13
C ASP A 45 -10.00 17.30 1.96
N GLY A 46 -9.74 16.29 1.13
CA GLY A 46 -8.86 16.37 -0.03
C GLY A 46 -9.46 17.09 -1.25
N SER A 47 -10.77 17.39 -1.23
CA SER A 47 -11.47 18.05 -2.34
C SER A 47 -10.94 19.46 -2.65
N LYS A 48 -10.29 20.09 -1.66
CA LYS A 48 -9.73 21.44 -1.75
C LYS A 48 -8.35 21.47 -2.40
N LEU A 49 -7.74 20.30 -2.64
CA LEU A 49 -6.41 20.21 -3.24
C LEU A 49 -6.54 20.18 -4.76
N ASP A 50 -5.72 20.96 -5.45
CA ASP A 50 -5.62 20.86 -6.90
C ASP A 50 -4.97 19.53 -7.30
N LEU A 51 -5.68 18.76 -8.14
CA LEU A 51 -5.41 17.36 -8.46
C LEU A 51 -3.98 17.10 -8.94
N TRP A 52 -3.39 18.10 -9.62
CA TRP A 52 -2.09 18.02 -10.28
C TRP A 52 -0.93 18.50 -9.41
N THR A 53 -1.20 18.95 -8.19
CA THR A 53 -0.16 19.39 -7.26
C THR A 53 0.55 18.21 -6.61
N VAL A 54 1.81 18.44 -6.22
CA VAL A 54 2.59 17.48 -5.43
C VAL A 54 1.95 17.21 -4.06
N GLU A 55 1.21 18.20 -3.52
CA GLU A 55 0.46 18.05 -2.27
C GLU A 55 -0.71 17.07 -2.42
N ALA A 56 -1.47 17.16 -3.50
CA ALA A 56 -2.52 16.20 -3.82
C ALA A 56 -1.97 14.79 -4.08
N GLU A 57 -0.81 14.68 -4.75
CA GLU A 57 -0.14 13.39 -4.94
C GLU A 57 0.28 12.78 -3.59
N LYS A 58 0.86 13.59 -2.70
CA LYS A 58 1.26 13.17 -1.35
C LYS A 58 0.05 12.75 -0.51
N PHE A 59 -1.06 13.49 -0.59
CA PHE A 59 -2.32 13.15 0.08
C PHE A 59 -2.84 11.79 -0.37
N ARG A 60 -2.96 11.56 -1.69
CA ARG A 60 -3.43 10.28 -2.25
C ARG A 60 -2.56 9.09 -1.83
N VAL A 61 -1.23 9.28 -1.85
CA VAL A 61 -0.28 8.25 -1.39
C VAL A 61 -0.52 7.91 0.09
N GLY A 62 -0.68 8.91 0.95
CA GLY A 62 -0.99 8.70 2.36
C GLY A 62 -2.36 8.05 2.58
N LEU A 63 -3.35 8.43 1.80
CA LEU A 63 -4.69 7.85 1.86
C LEU A 63 -4.67 6.37 1.48
N ILE A 64 -4.01 6.00 0.37
CA ILE A 64 -3.88 4.59 -0.03
C ILE A 64 -3.09 3.79 1.01
N HIS A 65 -2.05 4.39 1.61
CA HIS A 65 -1.29 3.75 2.69
C HIS A 65 -2.20 3.39 3.87
N GLU A 66 -2.99 4.36 4.36
CA GLU A 66 -3.94 4.11 5.45
C GLU A 66 -5.07 3.16 5.04
N PHE A 67 -5.59 3.27 3.82
CA PHE A 67 -6.61 2.35 3.33
C PHE A 67 -6.11 0.90 3.34
N LEU A 68 -4.90 0.65 2.82
CA LEU A 68 -4.27 -0.67 2.88
C LEU A 68 -3.91 -1.07 4.32
N SER A 69 -3.57 -0.12 5.18
CA SER A 69 -3.32 -0.39 6.60
C SER A 69 -4.57 -0.92 7.31
N LEU A 70 -5.77 -0.63 6.81
CA LEU A 70 -7.04 -1.14 7.33
C LEU A 70 -7.44 -2.52 6.77
N THR A 71 -6.90 -2.94 5.62
CA THR A 71 -7.23 -4.26 5.07
C THR A 71 -6.60 -5.39 5.89
N LEU A 72 -7.21 -6.58 5.88
CA LEU A 72 -6.72 -7.73 6.65
C LEU A 72 -5.35 -8.20 6.17
N GLU A 73 -5.20 -8.32 4.84
CA GLU A 73 -3.96 -8.79 4.23
C GLU A 73 -2.97 -7.66 3.92
N LYS A 74 -3.29 -6.40 4.25
CA LYS A 74 -2.46 -5.21 3.93
C LYS A 74 -2.13 -5.07 2.43
N ARG A 75 -3.04 -5.57 1.60
CA ARG A 75 -3.04 -5.47 0.14
C ARG A 75 -4.45 -5.27 -0.39
N ALA A 76 -4.56 -4.77 -1.62
CA ALA A 76 -5.81 -4.71 -2.36
C ALA A 76 -5.54 -4.70 -3.88
N TYR A 77 -6.50 -5.18 -4.67
CA TYR A 77 -6.40 -5.05 -6.12
C TYR A 77 -6.60 -3.60 -6.56
N ILE A 78 -5.88 -3.19 -7.60
CA ILE A 78 -5.95 -1.81 -8.08
C ILE A 78 -7.33 -1.45 -8.62
N HIS A 79 -8.05 -2.41 -9.23
CA HIS A 79 -9.41 -2.17 -9.72
C HIS A 79 -10.36 -1.83 -8.57
N ASN A 80 -10.22 -2.48 -7.41
CA ASN A 80 -11.01 -2.16 -6.22
C ASN A 80 -10.67 -0.77 -5.67
N ILE A 81 -9.41 -0.34 -5.74
CA ILE A 81 -9.00 1.00 -5.30
C ILE A 81 -9.55 2.09 -6.24
N VAL A 82 -9.51 1.85 -7.55
CA VAL A 82 -9.94 2.82 -8.57
C VAL A 82 -11.46 3.00 -8.58
N GLU A 83 -12.24 2.04 -8.06
CA GLU A 83 -13.69 2.23 -7.87
C GLU A 83 -13.99 3.42 -6.96
N PHE A 84 -13.15 3.67 -5.94
CA PHE A 84 -13.26 4.81 -5.01
C PHE A 84 -12.60 6.10 -5.53
N LYS A 85 -12.54 6.30 -6.85
CA LYS A 85 -11.82 7.43 -7.44
C LYS A 85 -12.33 8.79 -7.00
N GLU A 86 -13.62 8.91 -6.71
CA GLU A 86 -14.24 10.18 -6.33
C GLU A 86 -13.90 10.53 -4.88
N GLU A 87 -14.00 9.54 -4.00
CA GLU A 87 -13.73 9.64 -2.57
C GLU A 87 -12.24 9.84 -2.28
N PHE A 88 -11.38 9.16 -3.04
CA PHE A 88 -9.93 9.22 -2.86
C PHE A 88 -9.27 10.27 -3.77
N CYS A 89 -10.07 11.01 -4.54
CA CYS A 89 -9.62 12.00 -5.53
C CYS A 89 -8.58 11.42 -6.51
N LEU A 90 -8.73 10.16 -6.89
CA LEU A 90 -7.80 9.44 -7.75
C LEU A 90 -7.87 9.96 -9.18
N THR A 91 -6.74 9.87 -9.86
CA THR A 91 -6.63 10.26 -11.27
C THR A 91 -6.29 9.05 -12.13
N LYS A 92 -6.38 9.21 -13.46
CA LYS A 92 -5.89 8.21 -14.42
C LYS A 92 -4.40 7.85 -14.23
N HIS A 93 -3.64 8.68 -13.52
CA HIS A 93 -2.21 8.47 -13.24
C HIS A 93 -1.94 7.76 -11.91
N THR A 94 -2.96 7.24 -11.22
CA THR A 94 -2.79 6.56 -9.91
C THR A 94 -1.77 5.43 -9.98
N TYR A 95 -1.79 4.64 -11.05
CA TYR A 95 -0.79 3.59 -11.26
C TYR A 95 0.65 4.14 -11.31
N HIS A 96 0.88 5.19 -12.09
CA HIS A 96 2.19 5.84 -12.19
C HIS A 96 2.61 6.47 -10.86
N MET A 97 1.67 7.05 -10.12
CA MET A 97 1.91 7.59 -8.78
C MET A 97 2.37 6.50 -7.81
N LEU A 98 1.73 5.33 -7.82
CA LEU A 98 2.12 4.20 -6.98
C LEU A 98 3.50 3.64 -7.35
N LEU A 99 3.80 3.52 -8.65
CA LEU A 99 5.12 3.09 -9.13
C LEU A 99 6.26 4.02 -8.70
N LYS A 100 6.01 5.33 -8.56
CA LYS A 100 7.01 6.28 -8.04
C LYS A 100 7.35 6.04 -6.57
N GLN A 101 6.59 5.22 -5.83
CA GLN A 101 6.75 4.96 -4.40
C GLN A 101 7.09 3.50 -4.08
N PRO A 102 8.17 2.92 -4.67
CA PRO A 102 8.52 1.50 -4.51
C PRO A 102 8.97 1.12 -3.09
N ARG A 103 9.27 2.12 -2.25
CA ARG A 103 9.58 1.93 -0.83
C ARG A 103 8.32 1.61 -0.02
N THR A 104 7.20 2.22 -0.38
CA THR A 104 5.96 2.12 0.38
C THR A 104 5.06 1.04 -0.19
N PHE A 105 4.96 0.97 -1.51
CA PHE A 105 4.11 0.01 -2.20
C PHE A 105 4.92 -0.94 -3.04
N TYR A 106 4.48 -2.19 -3.06
CA TYR A 106 4.89 -3.17 -4.04
C TYR A 106 3.69 -3.48 -4.93
N LEU A 107 3.88 -3.45 -6.25
CA LEU A 107 2.84 -3.77 -7.22
C LEU A 107 3.18 -5.13 -7.83
N ALA A 108 2.29 -6.10 -7.65
CA ALA A 108 2.44 -7.43 -8.24
C ALA A 108 1.28 -7.70 -9.20
N GLY A 109 1.55 -8.37 -10.31
CA GLY A 109 0.53 -8.83 -11.24
C GLY A 109 0.80 -8.46 -12.69
N THR A 110 -0.11 -8.88 -13.56
CA THR A 110 -0.15 -8.54 -14.98
C THR A 110 -1.27 -7.54 -15.24
N GLU A 111 -1.10 -6.69 -16.25
CA GLU A 111 -1.96 -5.58 -16.72
C GLU A 111 -3.34 -5.35 -16.06
N MET A 112 -4.25 -6.33 -16.00
CA MET A 112 -5.59 -6.18 -15.43
C MET A 112 -5.73 -6.62 -13.96
N ASN A 113 -4.77 -7.37 -13.43
CA ASN A 113 -4.80 -8.00 -12.10
C ASN A 113 -3.71 -7.47 -11.16
N TRP A 114 -3.37 -6.18 -11.26
CA TRP A 114 -2.41 -5.58 -10.33
C TRP A 114 -2.97 -5.59 -8.90
N SER A 115 -2.17 -6.12 -7.99
CA SER A 115 -2.38 -6.06 -6.55
C SER A 115 -1.33 -5.14 -5.94
N VAL A 116 -1.79 -4.20 -5.14
CA VAL A 116 -0.96 -3.22 -4.42
C VAL A 116 -0.78 -3.71 -3.00
N PHE A 117 0.47 -3.93 -2.63
CA PHE A 117 0.89 -4.42 -1.32
C PHE A 117 1.54 -3.29 -0.54
N LEU A 118 1.22 -3.21 0.76
CA LEU A 118 1.87 -2.27 1.67
C LEU A 118 3.19 -2.85 2.19
N LYS A 119 4.33 -2.39 1.69
CA LYS A 119 5.65 -2.96 2.00
C LYS A 119 5.98 -2.94 3.49
N ASP A 120 5.53 -1.91 4.21
CA ASP A 120 5.74 -1.76 5.66
C ASP A 120 5.09 -2.90 6.49
N ALA A 121 4.11 -3.60 5.92
CA ALA A 121 3.41 -4.69 6.59
C ALA A 121 4.02 -6.08 6.35
N TYR A 122 4.98 -6.20 5.43
CA TYR A 122 5.59 -7.47 5.05
C TYR A 122 7.05 -7.54 5.47
N GLY A 123 7.50 -8.74 5.85
CA GLY A 123 8.91 -9.03 6.11
C GLY A 123 9.73 -9.11 4.83
N GLU A 124 11.05 -9.26 4.97
CA GLU A 124 11.97 -9.48 3.84
C GLU A 124 11.69 -10.81 3.12
N ASP A 125 11.06 -11.76 3.81
CA ASP A 125 10.58 -13.04 3.30
C ASP A 125 9.26 -12.92 2.51
N GLY A 126 8.67 -11.73 2.43
CA GLY A 126 7.39 -11.49 1.77
C GLY A 126 6.19 -12.00 2.56
N VAL A 127 6.37 -12.36 3.83
CA VAL A 127 5.28 -12.81 4.71
C VAL A 127 4.72 -11.63 5.48
N LEU A 128 3.39 -11.59 5.62
CA LEU A 128 2.71 -10.57 6.40
C LEU A 128 3.14 -10.66 7.88
N LEU A 129 3.65 -9.54 8.42
CA LEU A 129 4.24 -9.49 9.77
C LEU A 129 3.21 -9.74 10.87
N ASN A 130 2.02 -9.18 10.73
CA ASN A 130 0.91 -9.36 11.68
C ASN A 130 -0.30 -9.94 10.96
N LYS A 131 -0.52 -11.24 11.16
CA LYS A 131 -1.63 -11.97 10.53
C LYS A 131 -2.86 -11.97 11.44
N ASP A 132 -3.96 -11.49 10.91
CA ASP A 132 -5.27 -11.63 11.56
C ASP A 132 -5.70 -13.11 11.61
N PRO A 133 -6.45 -13.55 12.64
CA PRO A 133 -6.97 -14.92 12.71
C PRO A 133 -7.71 -15.38 11.46
N HIS A 134 -8.40 -14.47 10.75
CA HIS A 134 -9.08 -14.79 9.50
C HIS A 134 -8.09 -15.14 8.38
N VAL A 135 -6.98 -14.40 8.28
CA VAL A 135 -5.92 -14.69 7.31
C VAL A 135 -5.32 -16.06 7.59
N LEU A 136 -5.04 -16.36 8.87
CA LEU A 136 -4.54 -17.68 9.28
C LEU A 136 -5.53 -18.81 9.00
N PHE A 137 -6.82 -18.56 9.18
CA PHE A 137 -7.87 -19.53 8.86
C PHE A 137 -7.91 -19.82 7.36
N ASN A 138 -7.90 -18.79 6.51
CA ASN A 138 -7.89 -18.95 5.06
C ASN A 138 -6.61 -19.66 4.58
N GLU A 139 -5.44 -19.33 5.13
CA GLU A 139 -4.19 -20.04 4.82
C GLU A 139 -4.28 -21.54 5.15
N LYS A 140 -4.90 -21.91 6.27
CA LYS A 140 -5.12 -23.32 6.62
C LYS A 140 -6.10 -23.97 5.65
N LEU A 141 -7.21 -23.29 5.35
CA LEU A 141 -8.23 -23.78 4.43
C LEU A 141 -7.65 -24.06 3.04
N TYR A 142 -6.86 -23.13 2.49
CA TYR A 142 -6.18 -23.32 1.21
C TYR A 142 -5.21 -24.49 1.25
N ARG A 143 -4.41 -24.64 2.32
CA ARG A 143 -3.54 -25.82 2.46
C ARG A 143 -4.32 -27.13 2.43
N TYR A 144 -5.50 -27.19 3.06
CA TYR A 144 -6.34 -28.39 3.00
C TYR A 144 -6.93 -28.61 1.61
N ALA A 145 -7.36 -27.55 0.92
CA ALA A 145 -7.86 -27.63 -0.45
C ALA A 145 -6.78 -28.12 -1.43
N ASP A 146 -5.56 -27.59 -1.34
CA ASP A 146 -4.42 -28.00 -2.17
C ASP A 146 -4.02 -29.47 -1.90
N MET A 147 -4.17 -29.94 -0.65
CA MET A 147 -4.01 -31.36 -0.32
C MET A 147 -5.09 -32.26 -0.95
N ILE A 148 -6.28 -31.72 -1.23
CA ILE A 148 -7.35 -32.45 -1.93
C ILE A 148 -7.03 -32.54 -3.43
N GLU A 149 -6.50 -31.48 -4.05
CA GLU A 149 -6.06 -31.52 -5.46
C GLU A 149 -4.86 -32.46 -5.69
N LEU A 150 -3.96 -32.59 -4.70
CA LEU A 150 -2.85 -33.55 -4.71
C LEU A 150 -3.25 -35.00 -4.41
N LYS A 151 -4.54 -35.28 -4.12
CA LYS A 151 -5.09 -36.64 -4.10
C LYS A 151 -5.88 -36.97 -5.38
N PRO A 152 -5.29 -37.00 -6.60
CA PRO A 152 -5.94 -37.67 -7.70
C PRO A 152 -5.66 -39.18 -7.62
N SER A 153 -6.73 -39.98 -7.58
CA SER A 153 -6.78 -41.41 -7.88
C SER A 153 -5.72 -42.31 -7.22
N SER A 154 -5.97 -42.72 -5.98
CA SER A 154 -5.45 -44.01 -5.46
C SER A 154 -6.59 -44.89 -4.91
N ASP A 155 -7.76 -44.79 -5.54
CA ASP A 155 -8.86 -45.75 -5.39
C ASP A 155 -9.12 -46.43 -6.74
N VAL A 156 -8.09 -47.05 -7.30
CA VAL A 156 -8.26 -48.14 -8.26
C VAL A 156 -7.39 -49.26 -7.71
N TYR A 157 -8.01 -50.19 -6.97
CA TYR A 157 -7.78 -51.64 -6.93
C TYR A 157 -8.49 -52.18 -5.68
N GLU A 158 -9.67 -52.78 -5.87
CA GLU A 158 -10.06 -54.06 -5.24
C GLU A 158 -11.47 -54.46 -5.69
N THR A 159 -11.56 -55.18 -6.82
CA THR A 159 -12.18 -56.52 -6.90
C THR A 159 -11.85 -57.18 -8.24
#